data_AF-A0AAW4XUE0-F1
#
_entry.id   AF-A0AAW4XUE0-F1
#
_cell.length_a   1.000
_cell.length_b   1.000
_cell.length_c   1.000
_cell.angle_alpha   90.00
_cell.angle_beta   90.00
_cell.angle_gamma   90.00
#
_symmetry.space_group_name_H-M   'P 1'
#
loop_
_entity.id
_entity.type
_entity.pdbx_description
1 polymer ?
#
loop_
_entity_poly.entity_id
_entity_poly.type
_entity_poly.pdbx_seq_one_letter_code
_entity_poly.pdbx_strand_id
1 'polypeptide(L)'
;MREFMPILRNPDFRLPWSMIAPHEKQAQANHGGQTLERLAERGGLSFCEAAAIMEDRRWSRIVWNDGQQHKGDPARVYLEKLIAQHAQQREGQPAQAQPQKDSNQ
;
A
#
# COMPACT_ATOMS: atom_id res chain seq x y z
N MET A 1 9.27 -4.10 12.83
CA MET A 1 8.12 -3.94 11.92
C MET A 1 8.60 -4.06 10.49
N ARG A 2 7.77 -4.58 9.58
CA ARG A 2 8.12 -4.67 8.16
C ARG A 2 8.15 -3.28 7.55
N GLU A 3 9.13 -3.02 6.69
CA GLU A 3 9.25 -1.73 5.99
C GLU A 3 8.40 -1.69 4.71
N PHE A 4 8.24 -2.85 4.05
CA PHE A 4 7.49 -2.99 2.80
C PHE A 4 6.53 -4.18 2.84
N MET A 5 5.40 -4.02 2.15
CA MET A 5 4.48 -5.11 1.86
C MET A 5 5.01 -5.92 0.65
N PRO A 6 5.20 -7.25 0.79
CA PRO A 6 5.60 -8.07 -0.34
C PRO A 6 4.54 -8.08 -1.44
N ILE A 7 4.98 -7.98 -2.69
CA ILE A 7 4.14 -8.20 -3.86
C ILE A 7 4.51 -9.54 -4.50
N LEU A 8 3.51 -10.40 -4.68
CA LEU A 8 3.67 -11.76 -5.19
C LEU A 8 4.47 -11.76 -6.50
N ARG A 9 5.54 -12.58 -6.55
CA ARG A 9 6.43 -12.76 -7.71
C ARG A 9 7.13 -11.48 -8.20
N ASN A 10 7.10 -10.41 -7.41
CA ASN A 10 7.73 -9.13 -7.72
C ASN A 10 8.60 -8.68 -6.54
N PRO A 11 9.71 -9.40 -6.25
CA PRO A 11 10.53 -9.16 -5.06
C PRO A 11 11.26 -7.82 -5.06
N ASP A 12 11.31 -7.10 -6.19
CA ASP A 12 11.91 -5.77 -6.32
C ASP A 12 10.89 -4.63 -6.19
N PHE A 13 9.59 -4.94 -6.20
CA PHE A 13 8.56 -3.94 -5.95
C PHE A 13 8.51 -3.60 -4.47
N ARG A 14 8.46 -2.30 -4.15
CA ARG A 14 8.51 -1.79 -2.77
C ARG A 14 7.24 -0.99 -2.49
N LEU A 15 6.19 -1.63 -1.97
CA LEU A 15 5.02 -0.93 -1.43
C LEU A 15 5.28 -0.59 0.05
N PRO A 16 5.46 0.70 0.43
CA PRO A 16 5.77 1.06 1.81
C PRO A 16 4.69 0.59 2.78
N TRP A 17 5.10 0.01 3.90
CA TRP A 17 4.17 -0.44 4.93
C TRP A 17 3.33 0.73 5.47
N SER A 18 3.95 1.90 5.62
CA SER A 18 3.27 3.13 6.08
C SER A 18 2.11 3.57 5.18
N MET A 19 2.15 3.21 3.89
CA MET A 19 1.06 3.52 2.95
C MET A 19 -0.10 2.56 3.08
N ILE A 20 0.17 1.26 3.27
CA ILE A 20 -0.89 0.24 3.30
C ILE A 20 -1.47 -0.02 4.71
N ALA A 21 -0.69 0.22 5.77
CA ALA A 21 -1.11 -0.02 7.15
C ALA A 21 -2.44 0.68 7.55
N PRO A 22 -2.74 1.92 7.10
CA PRO A 22 -4.05 2.53 7.36
C PRO A 22 -5.24 1.74 6.79
N HIS A 23 -5.03 0.89 5.79
CA HIS A 23 -6.04 0.13 5.06
C HIS A 23 -6.22 -1.31 5.57
N GLU A 24 -5.73 -1.64 6.78
CA GLU A 24 -5.85 -2.95 7.43
C GLU A 24 -7.29 -3.49 7.41
N LYS A 25 -8.28 -2.63 7.69
CA LYS A 25 -9.70 -3.01 7.67
C LYS A 25 -10.15 -3.49 6.29
N GLN A 26 -9.69 -2.85 5.22
CA GLN A 26 -10.01 -3.27 3.85
C GLN A 26 -9.30 -4.58 3.50
N ALA A 27 -8.06 -4.77 3.95
CA ALA A 27 -7.35 -6.04 3.77
C ALA A 27 -8.12 -7.20 4.42
N GLN A 28 -8.58 -7.02 5.65
CA GLN A 28 -9.42 -8.00 6.36
C GLN A 28 -10.73 -8.27 5.61
N ALA A 29 -11.41 -7.23 5.13
CA ALA A 29 -12.65 -7.38 4.36
C ALA A 29 -12.44 -8.15 3.05
N ASN A 30 -11.33 -7.93 2.34
CA ASN A 30 -11.03 -8.58 1.07
C ASN A 30 -10.48 -10.01 1.23
N HIS A 31 -9.88 -10.33 2.38
CA HIS A 31 -9.18 -11.60 2.59
C HIS A 31 -9.74 -12.40 3.78
N GLY A 32 -11.04 -12.31 4.07
CA GLY A 32 -11.69 -13.18 5.06
C GLY A 32 -11.16 -13.01 6.48
N GLY A 33 -10.84 -11.79 6.89
CA GLY A 33 -10.35 -11.45 8.23
C GLY A 33 -8.83 -11.56 8.41
N GLN A 34 -8.08 -11.88 7.35
CA GLN A 34 -6.61 -11.93 7.44
C GLN A 34 -5.99 -10.53 7.59
N THR A 35 -5.01 -10.41 8.49
CA THR A 35 -4.28 -9.16 8.69
C THR A 35 -3.22 -8.91 7.64
N LEU A 36 -2.76 -7.66 7.49
CA LEU A 36 -1.63 -7.34 6.58
C LEU A 36 -0.38 -8.12 6.93
N GLU A 37 -0.07 -8.32 8.21
CA GLU A 37 1.07 -9.16 8.63
C GLU A 37 0.90 -10.59 8.14
N ARG A 38 -0.28 -11.17 8.33
CA ARG A 38 -0.54 -12.55 7.91
C ARG A 38 -0.48 -12.70 6.40
N LEU A 39 -0.95 -11.69 5.66
CA LEU A 39 -0.84 -11.62 4.22
C LEU A 39 0.63 -11.56 3.78
N ALA A 40 1.44 -10.72 4.44
CA ALA A 40 2.87 -10.60 4.16
C ALA A 40 3.65 -11.90 4.46
N GLU A 41 3.26 -12.64 5.51
CA GLU A 41 3.87 -13.93 5.86
C GLU A 41 3.63 -15.02 4.81
N ARG A 42 2.45 -15.05 4.18
CA ARG A 42 2.12 -16.06 3.15
C ARG A 42 2.59 -15.71 1.74
N GLY A 43 3.42 -14.68 1.59
CA GLY A 43 3.99 -14.26 0.31
C GLY A 43 3.49 -12.92 -0.23
N GLY A 44 2.54 -12.28 0.46
CA GLY A 44 2.07 -10.94 0.13
C GLY A 44 0.82 -10.89 -0.77
N LEU A 45 0.69 -9.79 -1.50
CA LEU A 45 -0.47 -9.47 -2.35
C LEU A 45 -0.07 -9.45 -3.82
N SER A 46 -1.02 -9.73 -4.71
CA SER A 46 -0.89 -9.33 -6.11
C SER A 46 -1.06 -7.81 -6.27
N PHE A 47 -0.68 -7.26 -7.42
CA PHE A 47 -0.85 -5.84 -7.70
C PHE A 47 -2.32 -5.39 -7.60
N CYS A 48 -3.26 -6.19 -8.12
CA CYS A 48 -4.69 -5.84 -8.08
C CYS A 48 -5.31 -5.94 -6.69
N GLU A 49 -4.87 -6.87 -5.84
CA GLU A 49 -5.27 -6.91 -4.43
C GLU A 49 -4.73 -5.71 -3.66
N ALA A 50 -3.45 -5.38 -3.84
CA ALA A 50 -2.85 -4.20 -3.23
C ALA A 50 -3.55 -2.91 -3.68
N ALA A 51 -3.83 -2.74 -4.98
CA ALA A 51 -4.57 -1.59 -5.48
C ALA A 51 -5.98 -1.49 -4.89
N ALA A 52 -6.71 -2.61 -4.79
CA ALA A 52 -8.05 -2.61 -4.18
C ALA A 52 -8.02 -2.22 -2.70
N ILE A 53 -7.00 -2.66 -1.96
CA ILE A 53 -6.81 -2.28 -0.54
C ILE A 53 -6.48 -0.79 -0.42
N MET A 54 -5.55 -0.28 -1.24
CA MET A 54 -5.15 1.15 -1.23
C MET A 54 -6.31 2.10 -1.61
N GLU A 55 -7.33 1.61 -2.31
CA GLU A 55 -8.53 2.35 -2.70
C GLU A 55 -9.70 2.18 -1.71
N ASP A 56 -9.50 1.45 -0.61
CA ASP A 56 -10.57 1.08 0.34
C ASP A 56 -11.83 0.51 -0.36
N ARG A 57 -11.60 -0.31 -1.39
CA ARG A 57 -12.69 -0.95 -2.14
C ARG A 57 -12.64 -2.46 -2.02
N ARG A 58 -13.83 -3.06 -2.19
CA ARG A 58 -13.94 -4.51 -2.34
C ARG A 58 -13.05 -5.00 -3.48
N TRP A 59 -12.38 -6.12 -3.24
CA TRP A 59 -11.67 -6.79 -4.30
C TRP A 59 -12.66 -7.20 -5.39
N SER A 60 -12.36 -6.75 -6.59
CA SER A 60 -12.98 -7.20 -7.82
C SER A 60 -11.86 -7.44 -8.81
N ARG A 61 -12.01 -8.47 -9.64
CA ARG A 61 -11.14 -8.61 -10.81
C ARG A 61 -11.30 -7.34 -11.64
N ILE A 62 -10.23 -6.56 -11.76
CA ILE A 62 -10.29 -5.37 -12.58
C ILE A 62 -10.35 -5.84 -14.03
N VAL A 63 -11.49 -5.60 -14.67
CA VAL A 63 -11.68 -5.81 -16.10
C VAL A 63 -11.66 -4.42 -16.74
N TRP A 64 -10.51 -4.01 -17.28
CA TRP A 64 -10.43 -2.76 -18.03
C TRP A 64 -10.95 -3.02 -19.45
N ASN A 65 -12.08 -2.38 -19.79
CA ASN A 65 -12.62 -2.33 -21.13
C ASN A 65 -12.64 -0.88 -21.61
N ASP A 66 -11.50 -0.18 -21.47
CA ASP A 66 -11.34 1.22 -21.90
C ASP A 66 -10.78 1.32 -23.33
N GLY A 67 -10.57 0.19 -24.01
CA GLY A 67 -10.03 0.15 -25.37
C GLY A 67 -8.57 0.63 -25.47
N GLN A 68 -7.88 0.87 -24.35
CA GLN A 68 -6.51 1.35 -24.35
C GLN A 68 -5.50 0.23 -24.12
N GLN A 69 -4.42 0.26 -24.90
CA GLN A 69 -3.30 -0.65 -24.76
C GLN A 69 -2.37 -0.14 -23.65
N HIS A 70 -2.59 -0.59 -22.42
CA HIS A 70 -1.68 -0.30 -21.31
C HIS A 70 -0.38 -1.10 -21.48
N LYS A 71 0.78 -0.44 -21.56
CA LYS A 71 2.08 -1.13 -21.46
C LYS A 71 2.29 -1.55 -19.99
N GLY A 72 2.00 -2.81 -19.68
CA GLY A 72 2.20 -3.40 -18.34
C GLY A 72 0.88 -3.64 -17.58
N ASP A 73 1.00 -4.17 -16.35
CA ASP A 73 -0.15 -4.40 -15.46
C ASP A 73 -0.67 -3.03 -14.94
N PRO A 74 -1.93 -2.62 -15.24
CA PRO A 74 -2.46 -1.33 -14.82
C PRO A 74 -2.44 -1.11 -13.30
N ALA A 75 -2.64 -2.18 -12.52
CA ALA A 75 -2.60 -2.08 -11.06
C ALA A 75 -1.18 -1.78 -10.57
N ARG A 76 -0.16 -2.31 -11.25
CA ARG A 76 1.24 -1.97 -10.98
C ARG A 76 1.50 -0.49 -11.25
N VAL A 77 1.12 0.02 -12.43
CA VAL A 77 1.33 1.42 -12.82
C VAL A 77 0.63 2.38 -11.84
N TYR A 78 -0.57 2.02 -11.41
CA TYR A 78 -1.29 2.78 -10.39
C TYR A 78 -0.53 2.85 -9.05
N LEU A 79 -0.07 1.71 -8.54
CA LEU A 79 0.70 1.66 -7.30
C LEU A 79 2.01 2.44 -7.39
N GLU A 80 2.72 2.36 -8.53
CA GLU A 80 3.94 3.15 -8.77
C GLU A 80 3.66 4.66 -8.66
N LYS A 81 2.53 5.13 -9.23
CA LYS A 81 2.11 6.53 -9.13
C LYS A 81 1.82 6.93 -7.67
N LEU A 82 1.08 6.12 -6.92
CA LEU A 82 0.80 6.39 -5.50
C LEU A 82 2.08 6.46 -4.68
N ILE A 83 3.02 5.54 -4.89
CA ILE A 83 4.31 5.51 -4.18
C ILE A 83 5.12 6.77 -4.47
N ALA A 84 5.19 7.18 -5.75
CA ALA A 84 5.88 8.40 -6.14
C ALA A 84 5.25 9.66 -5.48
N GLN A 85 3.92 9.74 -5.44
CA GLN A 85 3.21 10.86 -4.80
C GLN A 85 3.46 10.90 -3.28
N HIS A 86 3.43 9.75 -2.60
CA HIS A 86 3.73 9.68 -1.16
C HIS A 86 5.19 10.06 -0.85
N ALA A 87 6.14 9.72 -1.70
CA ALA A 87 7.54 10.13 -1.55
C ALA A 87 7.67 11.66 -1.61
N GLN A 88 7.05 12.31 -2.60
CA GLN A 88 7.06 13.77 -2.76
C GLN A 88 6.43 14.51 -1.57
N GLN A 89 5.36 13.94 -0.98
CA GLN A 89 4.71 14.53 0.19
C GLN A 89 5.56 14.48 1.46
N ARG A 90 6.44 13.48 1.61
CA ARG A 90 7.36 13.38 2.75
C ARG A 90 8.56 14.32 2.64
N GLU A 91 9.04 14.59 1.44
CA GLU A 91 10.16 15.53 1.20
C GLU A 91 9.72 17.00 1.33
N GLY A 92 8.42 17.29 1.15
CA GLY A 92 7.86 18.64 1.22
C GLY A 92 7.40 19.11 2.61
N GLN A 93 7.49 18.29 3.67
CA GLN A 93 7.13 18.69 5.03
C GLN A 93 8.38 18.88 5.90
N PRO A 94 8.75 20.13 6.29
CA PRO A 94 9.81 20.32 7.27
C PRO A 94 9.36 19.72 8.61
N ALA A 95 10.22 18.91 9.21
CA ALA A 95 10.02 18.26 10.49
C ALA A 95 9.52 19.26 11.54
N GLN A 96 8.23 19.23 11.87
CA GLN A 96 7.71 19.94 13.02
C GLN A 96 8.07 19.16 14.28
N ALA A 97 9.05 19.69 15.00
CA ALA A 97 9.49 19.23 16.31
C ALA A 97 8.31 19.16 17.30
N GLN A 98 8.18 18.05 18.00
CA GLN A 98 7.37 17.99 19.21
C GLN A 98 8.22 18.45 20.40
N PRO A 99 7.74 19.39 21.24
CA PRO A 99 8.47 19.79 22.44
C PRO A 99 8.42 18.65 23.47
N GLN A 100 9.60 18.29 24.00
CA GLN A 100 9.74 17.48 25.19
C GLN A 100 8.96 18.14 26.32
N LYS A 101 7.97 17.43 26.87
CA LYS A 101 7.41 17.77 28.17
C LYS A 101 8.41 17.30 29.21
N ASP A 102 9.27 18.21 29.64
CA ASP A 102 10.00 18.03 30.88
C ASP A 102 8.97 18.00 32.02
N SER A 103 8.86 16.81 32.61
CA SER A 103 8.44 16.65 33.98
C SER A 103 9.31 17.57 34.85
N ASN A 104 8.70 18.41 35.66
CA ASN A 104 9.29 18.66 36.97
C ASN A 104 8.22 18.75 38.04
N GLN A 105 8.55 18.05 39.13
CA GLN A 105 7.88 18.01 40.42
C GLN A 105 7.89 19.37 41.10
#